data_AF-A0A2N5GGC9-F1
#
_entry.id   AF-A0A2N5GGC9-F1
#
_cell.length_a   1.000
_cell.length_b   1.000
_cell.length_c   1.000
_cell.angle_alpha   90.00
_cell.angle_beta   90.00
_cell.angle_gamma   90.00
#
_symmetry.space_group_name_H-M   'P 1'
#
loop_
_entity.id
_entity.type
_entity.pdbx_description
1 polymer ?
#
loop_
_entity_poly.entity_id
_entity_poly.type
_entity_poly.pdbx_seq_one_letter_code
_entity_poly.pdbx_strand_id
1 'polypeptide(L)'
;MLRNSKDRISLPGNLRGRSIHLNVIPTVCNLRNMLEKLIAANGDVSQLRQWDKRSFNAYQIEKIKLDIMFSTPEHRIELLKKHILSLHPNEIGASCIDIYLVAFVAQRYGAGKQRFFEYVKRSGISDKENSAHAIWQVGKGDGVYLGILNNDGTVRDWEFFEQWINGS
;
A
#
# COMPACT_ATOMS: atom_id res chain seq x y z
N MET A 1 21.56 18.63 -19.52
CA MET A 1 20.12 18.97 -19.64
C MET A 1 19.50 18.88 -18.27
N LEU A 2 19.15 20.01 -17.68
CA LEU A 2 18.44 20.09 -16.40
C LEU A 2 16.98 19.69 -16.65
N ARG A 3 16.54 18.53 -16.12
CA ARG A 3 15.11 18.17 -16.13
C ARG A 3 14.36 19.16 -15.24
N ASN A 4 13.48 19.94 -15.86
CA ASN A 4 12.58 20.85 -15.20
C ASN A 4 11.65 20.08 -14.26
N SER A 5 11.42 20.62 -13.06
CA SER A 5 10.68 20.01 -11.94
C SER A 5 9.14 19.98 -12.11
N LYS A 6 8.61 19.85 -13.33
CA LYS A 6 7.17 20.07 -13.60
C LYS A 6 6.36 18.97 -14.28
N ASP A 7 6.96 17.87 -14.75
CA ASP A 7 6.18 16.72 -15.23
C ASP A 7 6.26 15.58 -14.21
N ARG A 8 5.62 15.76 -13.05
CA ARG A 8 5.39 14.63 -12.15
C ARG A 8 4.44 13.67 -12.88
N ILE A 9 4.83 12.40 -12.96
CA ILE A 9 3.98 11.32 -13.48
C ILE A 9 2.57 11.41 -12.90
N SER A 10 1.54 11.24 -13.71
CA SER A 10 0.16 11.17 -13.22
C SER A 10 -0.16 9.74 -12.83
N LEU A 11 -0.54 9.50 -11.57
CA LEU A 11 -0.81 8.14 -11.08
C LEU A 11 -2.10 7.61 -11.74
N PRO A 12 -2.13 6.67 -12.69
CA PRO A 12 -3.39 6.26 -13.33
C PRO A 12 -4.39 5.64 -12.35
N GLY A 13 -5.69 5.74 -12.66
CA GLY A 13 -6.75 5.03 -11.91
C GLY A 13 -6.81 3.53 -12.19
N ASN A 14 -6.01 3.07 -13.15
CA ASN A 14 -5.79 1.68 -13.49
C ASN A 14 -4.29 1.38 -13.39
N LEU A 15 -3.91 0.52 -12.45
CA LEU A 15 -2.52 0.12 -12.20
C LEU A 15 -2.26 -1.21 -12.92
N ARG A 16 -1.62 -1.14 -14.10
CA ARG A 16 -1.26 -2.29 -14.97
C ARG A 16 -2.41 -3.29 -15.15
N GLY A 17 -3.59 -2.79 -15.50
CA GLY A 17 -4.81 -3.58 -15.71
C GLY A 17 -5.74 -3.65 -14.50
N ARG A 18 -5.29 -3.32 -13.28
CA ARG A 18 -6.12 -3.34 -12.08
C ARG A 18 -6.75 -1.98 -11.78
N SER A 19 -8.07 -1.94 -11.68
CA SER A 19 -8.77 -0.75 -11.15
C SER A 19 -8.49 -0.56 -9.66
N ILE A 20 -8.18 0.67 -9.25
CA ILE A 20 -7.96 1.03 -7.84
C ILE A 20 -9.28 1.26 -7.07
N HIS A 21 -10.41 1.28 -7.77
CA HIS A 21 -11.76 1.49 -7.19
C HIS A 21 -12.50 0.19 -6.88
N LEU A 22 -12.01 -0.94 -7.40
CA LEU A 22 -12.66 -2.23 -7.26
C LEU A 22 -11.99 -3.08 -6.17
N ASN A 23 -12.80 -3.87 -5.46
CA ASN A 23 -12.35 -4.81 -4.43
C ASN A 23 -11.52 -4.14 -3.32
N VAL A 24 -11.88 -2.90 -2.97
CA VAL A 24 -11.31 -2.17 -1.83
C VAL A 24 -12.02 -2.67 -0.56
N ILE A 25 -11.29 -3.39 0.29
CA ILE A 25 -11.86 -4.05 1.48
C ILE A 25 -11.41 -3.26 2.73
N PRO A 26 -12.35 -2.71 3.52
CA PRO A 26 -12.04 -2.12 4.81
C PRO A 26 -11.40 -3.15 5.74
N THR A 27 -10.10 -2.98 5.99
CA THR A 27 -9.37 -3.77 6.99
C THR A 27 -8.63 -2.82 7.92
N VAL A 28 -8.43 -3.24 9.16
CA VAL A 28 -7.68 -2.48 10.17
C VAL A 28 -6.30 -3.09 10.45
N CYS A 29 -6.01 -4.27 9.91
CA CYS A 29 -4.69 -4.88 10.01
C CYS A 29 -3.78 -4.28 8.93
N ASN A 30 -2.63 -3.78 9.36
CA ASN A 30 -1.63 -3.11 8.54
C ASN A 30 -0.39 -4.01 8.38
N LEU A 31 0.47 -3.69 7.42
CA LEU A 31 1.66 -4.47 7.08
C LEU A 31 2.62 -4.61 8.27
N ARG A 32 2.89 -3.50 8.96
CA ARG A 32 3.82 -3.46 10.09
C ARG A 32 3.42 -4.41 11.21
N ASN A 33 2.17 -4.33 11.68
CA ASN A 33 1.67 -5.15 12.79
C ASN A 33 1.67 -6.64 12.42
N MET A 34 1.36 -6.97 11.16
CA MET A 34 1.42 -8.34 10.68
C MET A 34 2.86 -8.87 10.69
N LEU A 35 3.83 -8.08 10.21
CA LEU A 35 5.25 -8.46 10.21
C LEU A 35 5.80 -8.65 11.63
N GLU A 36 5.51 -7.73 12.54
CA GLU A 36 5.94 -7.82 13.95
C GLU A 36 5.46 -9.13 14.59
N LYS A 37 4.20 -9.52 14.33
CA LYS A 37 3.64 -10.79 14.82
C LYS A 37 4.22 -12.01 14.14
N LEU A 38 4.48 -11.95 12.82
CA LEU A 38 5.11 -13.04 12.09
C LEU A 38 6.52 -13.31 12.64
N ILE A 39 7.29 -12.26 12.92
CA ILE A 39 8.62 -12.35 13.51
C ILE A 39 8.54 -12.91 14.94
N ALA A 40 7.60 -12.43 15.75
CA ALA A 40 7.39 -12.93 17.11
C ALA A 40 6.99 -14.42 17.13
N ALA A 41 6.28 -14.88 16.10
CA ALA A 41 5.93 -16.28 15.88
C ALA A 41 7.04 -17.09 15.17
N ASN A 42 8.25 -16.52 15.01
CA ASN A 42 9.38 -17.16 14.32
C ASN A 42 9.03 -17.66 12.90
N GLY A 43 8.20 -16.91 12.17
CA GLY A 43 7.76 -17.25 10.82
C GLY A 43 6.61 -18.27 10.76
N ASP A 44 6.09 -18.73 11.90
CA ASP A 44 4.96 -19.67 11.96
C ASP A 44 3.64 -18.97 11.64
N VAL A 45 3.23 -19.07 10.37
CA VAL A 45 1.98 -18.49 9.85
C VAL A 45 0.75 -19.07 10.54
N SER A 46 0.82 -20.29 11.11
CA SER A 46 -0.32 -20.91 11.78
C SER A 46 -0.77 -20.09 13.00
N GLN A 47 0.16 -19.42 13.67
CA GLN A 47 -0.06 -18.59 14.85
C GLN A 47 -0.60 -17.19 14.55
N LEU A 48 -0.62 -16.78 13.28
CA LEU A 48 -1.24 -15.53 12.88
C LEU A 48 -2.77 -15.62 13.00
N ARG A 49 -3.37 -14.56 13.55
CA ARG A 49 -4.83 -14.43 13.58
C ARG A 49 -5.36 -14.23 12.16
N GLN A 50 -6.64 -14.52 11.95
CA GLN A 50 -7.24 -14.49 10.61
C GLN A 50 -7.08 -13.14 9.89
N TRP A 51 -7.17 -12.02 10.61
CA TRP A 51 -6.97 -10.69 10.02
C TRP A 51 -5.49 -10.37 9.70
N ASP A 52 -4.54 -10.93 10.46
CA ASP A 52 -3.12 -10.80 10.16
C ASP A 52 -2.78 -11.62 8.90
N LYS A 53 -3.38 -12.81 8.75
CA LYS A 53 -3.31 -13.62 7.52
C LYS A 53 -3.84 -12.89 6.28
N ARG A 54 -4.84 -12.01 6.42
CA ARG A 54 -5.32 -11.18 5.30
C ARG A 54 -4.25 -10.19 4.83
N SER A 55 -3.57 -9.51 5.75
CA SER A 55 -2.46 -8.63 5.42
C SER A 55 -1.29 -9.42 4.81
N PHE A 56 -0.93 -10.55 5.43
CA PHE A 56 0.09 -11.47 4.90
C PHE A 56 -0.17 -11.88 3.44
N ASN A 57 -1.41 -12.29 3.12
CA ASN A 57 -1.81 -12.65 1.77
C ASN A 57 -1.88 -11.44 0.84
N ALA A 58 -2.33 -10.28 1.31
CA ALA A 58 -2.43 -9.07 0.50
C ALA A 58 -1.08 -8.59 -0.03
N TYR A 59 0.00 -8.88 0.69
CA TYR A 59 1.36 -8.54 0.30
C TYR A 59 2.15 -9.75 -0.24
N GLN A 60 1.51 -10.91 -0.45
CA GLN A 60 2.15 -12.14 -0.95
C GLN A 60 3.40 -12.54 -0.13
N ILE A 61 3.38 -12.28 1.18
CA ILE A 61 4.56 -12.36 2.07
C ILE A 61 5.17 -13.75 2.10
N GLU A 62 4.40 -14.82 1.87
CA GLU A 62 4.92 -16.19 1.77
C GLU A 62 6.10 -16.27 0.79
N LYS A 63 6.06 -15.53 -0.33
CA LYS A 63 7.09 -15.54 -1.37
C LYS A 63 8.45 -14.99 -0.89
N ILE A 64 8.46 -14.16 0.15
CA ILE A 64 9.66 -13.50 0.70
C ILE A 64 9.82 -13.71 2.21
N LYS A 65 9.07 -14.66 2.79
CA LYS A 65 8.97 -14.86 4.24
C LYS A 65 10.34 -15.17 4.84
N LEU A 66 11.10 -16.09 4.24
CA LEU A 66 12.41 -16.47 4.74
C LEU A 66 13.37 -15.28 4.71
N ASP A 67 13.41 -14.53 3.61
CA ASP A 67 14.26 -13.35 3.50
C ASP A 67 13.93 -12.30 4.56
N ILE A 68 12.63 -12.07 4.83
CA ILE A 68 12.18 -11.18 5.92
C ILE A 68 12.72 -11.66 7.27
N MET A 69 12.61 -12.96 7.57
CA MET A 69 13.00 -13.52 8.86
C MET A 69 14.49 -13.36 9.13
N PHE A 70 15.33 -13.51 8.10
CA PHE A 70 16.79 -13.41 8.22
C PHE A 70 17.34 -11.99 8.01
N SER A 71 16.51 -11.01 7.67
CA SER A 71 16.92 -9.63 7.41
C SER A 71 16.85 -8.74 8.64
N THR A 72 17.66 -7.68 8.64
CA THR A 72 17.55 -6.59 9.61
C THR A 72 16.27 -5.76 9.36
N PRO A 73 15.76 -5.03 10.36
CA PRO A 73 14.60 -4.16 10.18
C PRO A 73 14.70 -3.19 9.00
N GLU A 74 15.87 -2.60 8.77
CA GLU A 74 16.11 -1.64 7.69
C GLU A 74 16.02 -2.33 6.33
N HIS A 75 16.66 -3.49 6.19
CA HIS A 75 16.67 -4.23 4.93
C HIS A 75 15.31 -4.85 4.59
N ARG A 76 14.48 -5.17 5.59
CA ARG A 76 13.10 -5.65 5.37
C ARG A 76 12.26 -4.65 4.59
N ILE A 77 12.40 -3.34 4.86
CA ILE A 77 11.64 -2.31 4.14
C ILE A 77 12.05 -2.28 2.66
N GLU A 78 13.33 -2.43 2.37
CA GLU A 78 13.83 -2.51 0.99
C GLU A 78 13.34 -3.77 0.27
N LEU A 79 13.38 -4.93 0.95
CA LEU A 79 12.86 -6.19 0.43
C LEU A 79 11.36 -6.09 0.11
N LEU A 80 10.57 -5.51 1.01
CA LEU A 80 9.14 -5.31 0.81
C LEU A 80 8.85 -4.42 -0.40
N LYS A 81 9.58 -3.30 -0.54
CA LYS A 81 9.43 -2.42 -1.70
C LYS A 81 9.76 -3.14 -3.00
N LYS A 82 10.90 -3.81 -3.08
CA LYS A 82 11.31 -4.61 -4.25
C LYS A 82 10.29 -5.70 -4.57
N HIS A 83 9.76 -6.36 -3.54
CA HIS A 83 8.74 -7.38 -3.69
C HIS A 83 7.42 -6.83 -4.24
N ILE A 84 6.93 -5.71 -3.72
CA ILE A 84 5.70 -5.09 -4.23
C ILE A 84 5.85 -4.73 -5.72
N LEU A 85 7.01 -4.20 -6.11
CA LEU A 85 7.30 -3.84 -7.50
C LEU A 85 7.40 -5.06 -8.42
N SER A 86 7.88 -6.20 -7.91
CA SER A 86 8.01 -7.43 -8.71
C SER A 86 6.68 -8.15 -8.93
N LEU A 87 5.64 -7.84 -8.14
CA LEU A 87 4.31 -8.43 -8.29
C LEU A 87 3.51 -7.73 -9.40
N HIS A 88 2.66 -8.49 -10.08
CA HIS A 88 1.59 -7.91 -10.87
C HIS A 88 0.51 -7.33 -9.94
N PRO A 89 -0.07 -6.16 -10.21
CA PRO A 89 -1.12 -5.59 -9.36
C PRO A 89 -2.33 -6.48 -9.14
N ASN A 90 -2.57 -7.49 -9.98
CA ASN A 90 -3.64 -8.49 -9.77
C ASN A 90 -3.29 -9.58 -8.74
N GLU A 91 -2.03 -9.70 -8.33
CA GLU A 91 -1.58 -10.68 -7.33
C GLU A 91 -1.67 -10.13 -5.89
N ILE A 92 -1.66 -8.80 -5.73
CA ILE A 92 -1.72 -8.15 -4.43
C ILE A 92 -3.16 -8.04 -3.91
N GLY A 93 -3.34 -7.85 -2.62
CA GLY A 93 -4.65 -7.65 -2.00
C GLY A 93 -5.03 -6.17 -1.88
N ALA A 94 -6.24 -5.93 -1.37
CA ALA A 94 -6.78 -4.57 -1.19
C ALA A 94 -5.85 -3.67 -0.38
N SER A 95 -5.30 -4.15 0.74
CA SER A 95 -4.44 -3.35 1.63
C SER A 95 -3.22 -2.74 0.95
N CYS A 96 -2.61 -3.47 0.01
CA CYS A 96 -1.48 -2.96 -0.76
C CYS A 96 -1.94 -1.88 -1.76
N ILE A 97 -3.09 -2.07 -2.41
CA ILE A 97 -3.70 -1.08 -3.32
C ILE A 97 -4.17 0.17 -2.58
N ASP A 98 -4.58 0.07 -1.33
CA ASP A 98 -5.01 1.22 -0.52
C ASP A 98 -3.90 2.27 -0.43
N ILE A 99 -2.62 1.87 -0.40
CA ILE A 99 -1.47 2.79 -0.47
C ILE A 99 -1.54 3.63 -1.75
N TYR A 100 -1.73 2.97 -2.88
CA TYR A 100 -1.79 3.61 -4.18
C TYR A 100 -3.02 4.50 -4.30
N LEU A 101 -4.17 4.07 -3.78
CA LEU A 101 -5.39 4.88 -3.74
C LEU A 101 -5.18 6.17 -2.93
N VAL A 102 -4.51 6.10 -1.78
CA VAL A 102 -4.17 7.29 -0.98
C VAL A 102 -3.29 8.25 -1.79
N ALA A 103 -2.23 7.74 -2.41
CA ALA A 103 -1.33 8.53 -3.25
C ALA A 103 -2.07 9.20 -4.42
N PHE A 104 -2.90 8.42 -5.11
CA PHE A 104 -3.72 8.86 -6.24
C PHE A 104 -4.63 10.03 -5.85
N VAL A 105 -5.31 9.91 -4.71
CA VAL A 105 -6.23 10.95 -4.24
C VAL A 105 -5.46 12.19 -3.82
N ALA A 106 -4.37 12.04 -3.08
CA ALA A 106 -3.53 13.15 -2.65
C ALA A 106 -2.99 13.95 -3.85
N GLN A 107 -2.58 13.25 -4.91
CA GLN A 107 -2.09 13.88 -6.13
C GLN A 107 -3.18 14.66 -6.89
N ARG A 108 -4.38 14.09 -7.05
CA ARG A 108 -5.42 14.67 -7.92
C ARG A 108 -6.42 15.58 -7.25
N TYR A 109 -6.73 15.33 -5.99
CA TYR A 109 -7.82 15.99 -5.28
C TYR A 109 -7.37 16.68 -3.99
N GLY A 110 -6.07 16.61 -3.69
CA GLY A 110 -5.47 17.21 -2.51
C GLY A 110 -5.23 16.21 -1.39
N ALA A 111 -4.26 16.54 -0.53
CA ALA A 111 -3.80 15.69 0.56
C ALA A 111 -4.79 15.66 1.75
N GLY A 112 -4.57 14.68 2.64
CA GLY A 112 -5.24 14.58 3.92
C GLY A 112 -6.52 13.74 3.93
N LYS A 113 -6.88 13.34 5.15
CA LYS A 113 -7.98 12.41 5.43
C LYS A 113 -9.32 12.89 4.89
N GLN A 114 -9.64 14.18 5.04
CA GLN A 114 -10.91 14.72 4.60
C GLN A 114 -11.09 14.61 3.07
N ARG A 115 -10.07 14.97 2.29
CA ARG A 115 -10.08 14.84 0.82
C ARG A 115 -10.21 13.39 0.39
N PHE A 116 -9.56 12.49 1.11
CA PHE A 116 -9.70 11.06 0.87
C PHE A 116 -11.14 10.58 1.09
N PHE A 117 -11.79 11.00 2.16
CA PHE A 117 -13.16 10.56 2.49
C PHE A 117 -14.18 11.08 1.48
N GLU A 118 -14.05 12.37 1.11
CA GLU A 118 -14.84 12.99 0.04
C GLU A 118 -14.70 12.19 -1.26
N TYR A 119 -13.47 11.77 -1.60
CA TYR A 119 -13.20 10.97 -2.78
C TYR A 119 -13.84 9.59 -2.74
N VAL A 120 -13.66 8.84 -1.64
CA VAL A 120 -14.22 7.48 -1.47
C VAL A 120 -15.74 7.48 -1.66
N LYS A 121 -16.42 8.49 -1.09
CA LYS A 121 -17.86 8.66 -1.25
C LYS A 121 -18.25 9.03 -2.69
N ARG A 122 -17.58 10.03 -3.28
CA ARG A 122 -17.89 10.53 -4.63
C ARG A 122 -17.61 9.50 -5.73
N SER A 123 -16.60 8.66 -5.54
CA SER A 123 -16.20 7.62 -6.51
C SER A 123 -16.99 6.32 -6.37
N GLY A 124 -17.90 6.21 -5.40
CA GLY A 124 -18.72 5.03 -5.20
C GLY A 124 -17.98 3.83 -4.59
N ILE A 125 -16.77 4.01 -4.07
CA ILE A 125 -16.01 2.94 -3.38
C ILE A 125 -16.76 2.51 -2.11
N SER A 126 -17.26 3.48 -1.34
CA SER A 126 -18.09 3.22 -0.15
C SER A 126 -18.84 4.49 0.26
N ASP A 127 -20.08 4.32 0.69
CA ASP A 127 -20.91 5.36 1.33
C ASP A 127 -20.68 5.47 2.84
N LYS A 128 -20.12 4.42 3.46
CA LYS A 128 -19.82 4.34 4.90
C LYS A 128 -18.52 5.03 5.26
N GLU A 129 -18.57 5.95 6.22
CA GLU A 129 -17.41 6.67 6.73
C GLU A 129 -16.36 5.74 7.37
N ASN A 130 -16.80 4.73 8.12
CA ASN A 130 -15.91 3.75 8.75
C ASN A 130 -15.07 2.97 7.71
N SER A 131 -15.63 2.71 6.53
CA SER A 131 -14.90 2.08 5.43
C SER A 131 -13.81 3.01 4.91
N ALA A 132 -14.14 4.28 4.63
CA ALA A 132 -13.17 5.29 4.21
C ALA A 132 -12.05 5.47 5.24
N HIS A 133 -12.40 5.42 6.52
CA HIS A 133 -11.47 5.47 7.63
C HIS A 133 -10.48 4.30 7.64
N ALA A 134 -10.98 3.07 7.52
CA ALA A 134 -10.14 1.89 7.50
C ALA A 134 -9.15 1.91 6.32
N ILE A 135 -9.65 2.22 5.12
CA ILE A 135 -8.83 2.33 3.89
C ILE A 135 -7.75 3.39 4.07
N TRP A 136 -8.11 4.59 4.53
CA TRP A 136 -7.14 5.66 4.79
C TRP A 136 -6.10 5.22 5.81
N GLN A 137 -6.53 4.63 6.94
CA GLN A 137 -5.64 4.24 8.02
C GLN A 137 -4.60 3.22 7.55
N VAL A 138 -5.03 2.20 6.81
CA VAL A 138 -4.15 1.16 6.27
C VAL A 138 -3.29 1.70 5.14
N GLY A 139 -3.87 2.26 4.07
CA GLY A 139 -3.12 2.74 2.92
C GLY A 139 -2.07 3.80 3.28
N LYS A 140 -2.46 4.80 4.09
CA LYS A 140 -1.51 5.81 4.58
C LYS A 140 -0.51 5.19 5.55
N GLY A 141 -0.95 4.34 6.47
CA GLY A 141 -0.09 3.70 7.48
C GLY A 141 1.02 2.86 6.85
N ASP A 142 0.65 2.00 5.91
CA ASP A 142 1.58 1.11 5.21
C ASP A 142 2.51 1.89 4.27
N GLY A 143 1.98 2.89 3.55
CA GLY A 143 2.80 3.76 2.71
C GLY A 143 3.82 4.58 3.51
N VAL A 144 3.45 5.07 4.69
CA VAL A 144 4.40 5.75 5.60
C VAL A 144 5.43 4.76 6.15
N TYR A 145 5.00 3.56 6.55
CA TYR A 145 5.90 2.52 7.05
C TYR A 145 6.96 2.10 6.00
N LEU A 146 6.56 1.98 4.73
CA LEU A 146 7.47 1.67 3.61
C LEU A 146 8.35 2.87 3.20
N GLY A 147 8.09 4.06 3.74
CA GLY A 147 8.80 5.29 3.39
C GLY A 147 8.43 5.88 2.02
N ILE A 148 7.29 5.45 1.44
CA ILE A 148 6.85 5.86 0.10
C ILE A 148 5.79 6.97 0.13
N LEU A 149 5.13 7.17 1.27
CA LEU A 149 4.20 8.29 1.52
C LEU A 149 4.67 9.18 2.67
N ASN A 150 4.24 10.44 2.65
CA ASN A 150 4.26 11.35 3.78
C ASN A 150 3.03 11.13 4.68
N ASN A 151 3.04 11.71 5.87
CA ASN A 151 1.96 11.56 6.87
C ASN A 151 0.61 12.11 6.41
N ASP A 152 0.59 13.04 5.46
CA ASP A 152 -0.61 13.61 4.85
C ASP A 152 -1.12 12.82 3.62
N GLY A 153 -0.48 11.70 3.28
CA GLY A 153 -0.81 10.85 2.14
C GLY A 153 -0.18 11.29 0.82
N THR A 154 0.56 12.40 0.78
CA THR A 154 1.31 12.77 -0.44
C THR A 154 2.46 11.79 -0.70
N VAL A 155 2.83 11.64 -1.97
CA VAL A 155 3.94 10.77 -2.37
C VAL A 155 5.27 11.33 -1.86
N ARG A 156 6.03 10.47 -1.18
CA ARG A 156 7.40 10.72 -0.74
C ARG A 156 8.43 10.15 -1.71
N ASP A 157 8.17 8.96 -2.23
CA ASP A 157 9.07 8.22 -3.13
C ASP A 157 8.43 8.10 -4.53
N TRP A 158 8.67 9.10 -5.39
CA TRP A 158 8.08 9.11 -6.75
C TRP A 158 8.67 8.02 -7.64
N GLU A 159 9.92 7.63 -7.42
CA GLU A 159 10.58 6.59 -8.19
C GLU A 159 9.89 5.24 -7.97
N PHE A 160 9.53 4.92 -6.72
CA PHE A 160 8.74 3.73 -6.42
C PHE A 160 7.41 3.70 -7.19
N PHE A 161 6.65 4.80 -7.21
CA PHE A 161 5.38 4.84 -7.93
C PHE A 161 5.56 4.77 -9.45
N GLU A 162 6.63 5.36 -9.99
CA GLU A 162 6.97 5.26 -11.41
C GLU A 162 7.23 3.80 -11.81
N GLN A 163 8.08 3.11 -11.06
CA GLN A 163 8.36 1.69 -11.27
C GLN A 163 7.10 0.85 -11.10
N TRP A 164 6.24 1.17 -10.12
CA TRP A 164 5.01 0.40 -9.89
C TRP A 164 4.03 0.50 -11.06
N ILE A 165 3.94 1.69 -11.67
CA ILE A 165 3.10 1.95 -12.85
C ILE A 165 3.64 1.23 -14.07
N ASN A 166 4.95 1.29 -14.29
CA ASN A 166 5.60 0.74 -15.49
C ASN A 166 5.83 -0.76 -15.40
N GLY A 167 5.93 -1.32 -14.19
CA GLY A 167 6.29 -2.71 -13.94
C GLY A 167 7.75 -3.03 -14.24
N SER A 168 8.63 -2.04 -14.09
CA SER A 168 10.07 -2.08 -14.43
C SER A 168 10.89 -1.24 -13.46
#